data_AF-A0A819ZMB1-F1
#
_entry.id   AF-A0A819ZMB1-F1
#
_cell.length_a   1.000
_cell.length_b   1.000
_cell.length_c   1.000
_cell.angle_alpha   90.00
_cell.angle_beta   90.00
_cell.angle_gamma   90.00
#
_symmetry.space_group_name_H-M   'P 1'
#
loop_
_entity.id
_entity.type
_entity.pdbx_description
1 polymer ?
#
loop_
_entity_poly.entity_id
_entity_poly.type
_entity_poly.pdbx_seq_one_letter_code
_entity_poly.pdbx_strand_id
1 'polypeptide(L)'
;MVLTFVINWIFICICIINCLVASTFLIFAFINHRRCFNFPTVLVCNTALGILLYSAVNIASVSYMFIWDKQVLPVADPLCAIRAYFYHSTIAWIHHSLILQAIERYCKIRRLKLLHTRTRQLCFILLQWLFDFTFVLPVFATGNMKKLTIDNLCFVSLNTIPLVFYLAGISFLLSDIILSIIYRLLVRYVREVSLRVNGNHRIKMQRNLTMVRRIVLIHIQL
;
A
#
# COMPACT_ATOMS: atom_id res chain seq x y z
N MET A 1 13.28 -29.47 4.85
CA MET A 1 13.50 -28.10 5.35
C MET A 1 14.22 -27.21 4.34
N VAL A 2 15.33 -27.66 3.73
CA VAL A 2 16.05 -26.88 2.70
C VAL A 2 15.22 -26.68 1.41
N LEU A 3 14.54 -27.73 0.93
CA LEU A 3 13.74 -27.63 -0.30
C LEU A 3 12.55 -26.66 -0.16
N THR A 4 11.84 -26.71 0.97
CA THR A 4 10.73 -25.79 1.29
C THR A 4 11.20 -24.34 1.41
N PHE A 5 12.40 -24.12 1.96
CA PHE A 5 13.02 -22.81 2.02
C PHE A 5 13.32 -22.26 0.62
N VAL A 6 13.98 -23.05 -0.22
CA VAL A 6 14.30 -22.65 -1.61
C VAL A 6 13.04 -22.35 -2.43
N ILE A 7 12.00 -23.17 -2.31
CA ILE A 7 10.72 -22.96 -3.00
C ILE A 7 10.07 -21.64 -2.58
N ASN A 8 10.04 -21.33 -1.28
CA ASN A 8 9.47 -20.08 -0.78
C ASN A 8 10.21 -18.85 -1.33
N TRP A 9 11.54 -18.89 -1.40
CA TRP A 9 12.33 -17.80 -1.97
C TRP A 9 12.11 -17.60 -3.46
N ILE A 10 12.03 -18.69 -4.22
CA ILE A 10 11.70 -18.62 -5.66
C ILE A 10 10.34 -17.96 -5.85
N PHE A 11 9.35 -18.35 -5.04
CA PHE A 11 8.02 -17.77 -5.09
C PHE A 11 8.03 -16.26 -4.76
N ILE A 12 8.72 -15.86 -3.68
CA ILE A 12 8.88 -14.44 -3.29
C ILE A 12 9.51 -13.64 -4.43
N CYS A 13 10.60 -14.14 -5.02
CA CYS A 13 11.27 -13.47 -6.15
C CYS A 13 10.35 -13.31 -7.36
N ILE A 14 9.61 -14.36 -7.73
CA ILE A 14 8.63 -14.30 -8.83
C ILE A 14 7.54 -13.26 -8.54
N CYS A 15 7.01 -13.22 -7.31
CA CYS A 15 6.02 -12.22 -6.90
C CYS A 15 6.57 -10.79 -7.02
N ILE A 16 7.77 -10.54 -6.51
CA ILE A 16 8.42 -9.22 -6.57
C ILE A 16 8.65 -8.77 -8.02
N ILE A 17 9.15 -9.66 -8.88
CA ILE A 17 9.39 -9.36 -10.30
C ILE A 17 8.08 -9.04 -11.00
N ASN A 18 7.02 -9.83 -10.76
CA ASN A 18 5.70 -9.57 -11.33
C ASN A 18 5.12 -8.22 -10.85
N CYS A 19 5.25 -7.90 -9.56
CA CYS A 19 4.83 -6.60 -9.02
C CYS A 19 5.58 -5.44 -9.67
N LEU A 20 6.89 -5.59 -9.90
CA LEU A 20 7.73 -4.58 -10.53
C LEU A 20 7.33 -4.37 -12.00
N VAL A 21 7.19 -5.45 -12.78
CA VAL A 21 6.78 -5.40 -14.19
C VAL A 21 5.37 -4.82 -14.33
N ALA A 22 4.42 -5.25 -13.52
CA ALA A 22 3.05 -4.74 -13.56
C ALA A 22 3.00 -3.24 -13.20
N SER A 23 3.72 -2.81 -12.16
CA SER A 23 3.71 -1.42 -11.72
C SER A 23 4.39 -0.48 -12.72
N THR A 24 5.53 -0.89 -13.28
CA THR A 24 6.22 -0.14 -14.33
C THR A 24 5.38 -0.03 -15.60
N PHE A 25 4.75 -1.13 -16.04
CA PHE A 25 3.84 -1.12 -17.18
C PHE A 25 2.67 -0.15 -16.97
N LEU A 26 2.04 -0.15 -15.79
CA LEU A 26 0.93 0.75 -15.48
C LEU A 26 1.36 2.23 -15.50
N ILE A 27 2.54 2.55 -14.95
CA ILE A 27 3.09 3.91 -14.97
C ILE A 27 3.41 4.33 -16.41
N PHE A 28 4.03 3.46 -17.20
CA PHE A 28 4.34 3.71 -18.61
C PHE A 28 3.07 3.94 -19.45
N ALA A 29 2.06 3.09 -19.28
CA ALA A 29 0.77 3.23 -19.94
C ALA A 29 0.09 4.56 -19.57
N PHE A 30 0.20 4.99 -18.31
CA PHE A 30 -0.30 6.28 -17.86
C PHE A 30 0.40 7.47 -18.53
N ILE A 31 1.73 7.44 -18.61
CA ILE A 31 2.54 8.50 -19.23
C ILE A 31 2.20 8.64 -20.72
N ASN A 32 2.06 7.53 -21.44
CA ASN A 32 1.85 7.55 -22.89
C ASN A 32 0.41 7.85 -23.31
N HIS A 33 -0.60 7.46 -22.50
CA HIS A 33 -2.00 7.71 -22.84
C HIS A 33 -2.57 8.96 -22.16
N ARG A 34 -2.38 10.13 -22.79
CA ARG A 34 -2.96 11.42 -22.33
C ARG A 34 -4.48 11.41 -22.12
N ARG A 35 -5.22 10.54 -22.82
CA ARG A 35 -6.68 10.38 -22.66
C ARG A 35 -7.08 9.70 -21.34
N CYS A 36 -6.14 9.06 -20.64
CA CYS A 36 -6.38 8.37 -19.37
C CYS A 36 -6.22 9.29 -18.15
N PHE A 37 -5.98 10.60 -18.34
CA PHE A 37 -5.70 11.57 -17.28
C PHE A 37 -6.95 11.97 -16.48
N ASN A 38 -7.49 10.99 -15.75
CA ASN A 38 -8.59 11.14 -14.80
C ASN A 38 -8.06 10.88 -13.39
N PHE A 39 -8.65 11.53 -12.38
CA PHE A 39 -8.21 11.39 -11.00
C PHE A 39 -8.19 9.95 -10.46
N PRO A 40 -9.19 9.08 -10.76
CA PRO A 40 -9.09 7.67 -10.39
C PRO A 40 -7.84 6.97 -10.94
N THR A 41 -7.43 7.31 -12.17
CA THR A 41 -6.21 6.78 -12.78
C THR A 41 -4.97 7.27 -12.06
N VAL A 42 -4.95 8.55 -11.65
CA VAL A 42 -3.85 9.13 -10.86
C VAL A 42 -3.68 8.39 -9.52
N LEU A 43 -4.78 8.06 -8.82
CA LEU A 43 -4.72 7.29 -7.58
C LEU A 43 -4.27 5.84 -7.78
N VAL A 44 -4.63 5.21 -8.91
CA VAL A 44 -4.11 3.89 -9.28
C VAL A 44 -2.59 3.98 -9.51
N CYS A 45 -2.12 5.01 -10.22
CA CYS A 45 -0.69 5.23 -10.44
C CYS A 45 0.05 5.53 -9.13
N ASN A 46 -0.56 6.28 -8.21
CA ASN A 46 -0.02 6.51 -6.87
C ASN A 46 0.21 5.21 -6.10
N THR A 47 -0.74 4.28 -6.21
CA THR A 47 -0.62 2.95 -5.59
C THR A 47 0.45 2.11 -6.27
N ALA A 48 0.51 2.14 -7.61
CA ALA A 48 1.55 1.45 -8.39
C ALA A 48 2.96 2.00 -8.07
N LEU A 49 3.09 3.31 -7.84
CA LEU A 49 4.36 3.92 -7.41
C LEU A 49 4.77 3.42 -6.03
N GLY A 50 3.83 3.33 -5.08
CA GLY A 50 4.08 2.74 -3.77
C GLY A 50 4.52 1.27 -3.86
N ILE A 51 3.85 0.46 -4.69
CA ILE A 51 4.23 -0.94 -4.94
C ILE A 51 5.61 -1.04 -5.59
N LEU A 52 5.94 -0.16 -6.53
CA LEU A 52 7.26 -0.11 -7.17
C LEU A 52 8.36 0.16 -6.14
N LEU A 53 8.17 1.17 -5.28
CA LEU A 53 9.13 1.51 -4.23
C LEU A 53 9.25 0.38 -3.20
N TYR A 54 8.13 -0.21 -2.77
CA TYR A 54 8.12 -1.39 -1.90
C TYR A 54 8.88 -2.56 -2.52
N SER A 55 8.66 -2.85 -3.81
CA SER A 55 9.33 -3.93 -4.52
C SER A 55 10.84 -3.69 -4.60
N ALA A 56 11.28 -2.46 -4.88
CA ALA A 56 12.69 -2.10 -4.89
C ALA A 56 13.36 -2.29 -3.52
N VAL A 57 12.68 -1.90 -2.43
CA VAL A 57 13.16 -2.10 -1.05
C VAL A 57 13.27 -3.59 -0.72
N ASN A 58 12.30 -4.40 -1.16
CA ASN A 58 12.35 -5.85 -1.00
C ASN A 58 13.51 -6.47 -1.77
N ILE A 59 13.72 -6.10 -3.04
CA ILE A 59 14.89 -6.57 -3.81
C ILE A 59 16.18 -6.23 -3.07
N ALA A 60 16.35 -5.00 -2.60
CA ALA A 60 17.54 -4.60 -1.84
C ALA A 60 17.73 -5.43 -0.55
N SER A 61 16.65 -5.75 0.15
CA SER A 61 16.67 -6.56 1.37
C SER A 61 17.02 -8.03 1.09
N VAL A 62 16.42 -8.60 0.05
CA VAL A 62 16.67 -9.98 -0.39
C VAL A 62 18.09 -10.14 -0.95
N SER A 63 18.56 -9.20 -1.77
CA SER A 63 19.95 -9.19 -2.26
C SER A 63 20.95 -9.11 -1.10
N TYR A 64 20.66 -8.29 -0.08
CA TYR A 64 21.51 -8.24 1.11
C TYR A 64 21.54 -9.59 1.84
N MET A 65 20.40 -10.23 2.05
CA MET A 65 20.36 -11.57 2.66
C MET A 65 21.20 -12.57 1.87
N PHE A 66 21.02 -12.68 0.56
CA PHE A 66 21.78 -13.65 -0.24
C PHE A 66 23.30 -13.45 -0.20
N ILE A 67 23.76 -12.19 -0.13
CA ILE A 67 25.19 -11.87 -0.02
C ILE A 67 25.74 -12.26 1.35
N TRP A 68 24.96 -12.00 2.41
CA TRP A 68 25.42 -12.09 3.80
C TRP A 68 25.06 -13.39 4.51
N ASP A 69 24.19 -14.22 3.95
CA ASP A 69 23.89 -15.58 4.43
C ASP A 69 25.12 -16.50 4.42
N LYS A 70 26.14 -16.13 3.61
CA LYS A 70 27.42 -16.85 3.52
C LYS A 70 28.46 -16.42 4.55
N GLN A 71 28.23 -15.35 5.31
CA GLN A 71 29.22 -14.80 6.24
C GLN A 71 28.86 -15.13 7.70
N VAL A 72 29.78 -15.81 8.39
CA VAL A 72 29.62 -16.28 9.78
C VAL A 72 29.65 -15.12 10.79
N LEU A 73 30.14 -13.94 10.40
CA LEU A 73 30.31 -12.79 11.30
C LEU A 73 29.24 -11.73 11.07
N PRO A 74 28.59 -11.20 12.14
CA PRO A 74 27.62 -10.13 12.03
C PRO A 74 28.34 -8.82 11.69
N VAL A 75 28.41 -8.47 10.41
CA VAL A 75 28.88 -7.15 9.99
C VAL A 75 27.78 -6.12 10.27
N ALA A 76 28.20 -4.98 10.84
CA ALA A 76 27.32 -3.85 11.07
C ALA A 76 26.71 -3.38 9.74
N ASP A 77 25.39 -3.29 9.69
CA ASP A 77 24.65 -2.95 8.48
C ASP A 77 24.00 -1.57 8.63
N PRO A 78 24.69 -0.51 8.19
CA PRO A 78 24.21 0.86 8.38
C PRO A 78 22.94 1.15 7.58
N LEU A 79 22.66 0.36 6.54
CA LEU A 79 21.48 0.53 5.69
C LEU A 79 20.26 -0.24 6.21
N CYS A 80 20.43 -1.03 7.28
CA CYS A 80 19.35 -1.86 7.82
C CYS A 80 18.17 -1.02 8.30
N ALA A 81 18.44 0.00 9.12
CA ALA A 81 17.40 0.91 9.61
C ALA A 81 16.71 1.66 8.46
N ILE A 82 17.46 2.04 7.42
CA ILE A 82 16.92 2.71 6.23
C ILE A 82 15.98 1.78 5.45
N ARG A 83 16.37 0.51 5.23
CA ARG A 83 15.51 -0.46 4.55
C ARG A 83 14.25 -0.75 5.35
N ALA A 84 14.36 -0.93 6.66
CA ALA A 84 13.20 -1.12 7.55
C ALA A 84 12.27 0.10 7.52
N TYR A 85 12.82 1.31 7.55
CA TYR A 85 12.05 2.55 7.43
C TYR A 85 11.25 2.58 6.12
N PHE A 86 11.92 2.42 4.98
CA PHE A 86 11.22 2.45 3.69
C PHE A 86 10.22 1.30 3.54
N TYR A 87 10.51 0.13 4.10
CA TYR A 87 9.59 -1.00 4.11
C TYR A 87 8.27 -0.64 4.80
N HIS A 88 8.32 -0.12 6.03
CA HIS A 88 7.12 0.27 6.76
C HIS A 88 6.40 1.47 6.12
N SER A 89 7.13 2.48 5.66
CA SER A 89 6.54 3.67 5.03
C SER A 89 5.83 3.32 3.72
N THR A 90 6.41 2.43 2.90
CA THR A 90 5.81 2.03 1.63
C THR A 90 4.60 1.11 1.80
N ILE A 91 4.60 0.25 2.83
CA ILE A 91 3.40 -0.51 3.21
C ILE A 91 2.27 0.44 3.57
N ALA A 92 2.51 1.39 4.48
CA ALA A 92 1.49 2.37 4.86
C ALA A 92 1.00 3.18 3.66
N TRP A 93 1.91 3.62 2.78
CA TRP A 93 1.56 4.28 1.53
C TRP A 93 0.57 3.46 0.71
N ILE A 94 0.86 2.19 0.45
CA ILE A 94 -0.02 1.33 -0.34
C ILE A 94 -1.42 1.27 0.30
N HIS A 95 -1.51 1.02 1.61
CA HIS A 95 -2.78 0.90 2.33
C HIS A 95 -3.57 2.23 2.33
N HIS A 96 -2.93 3.35 2.65
CA HIS A 96 -3.59 4.65 2.65
C HIS A 96 -3.97 5.13 1.23
N SER A 97 -3.20 4.76 0.21
CA SER A 97 -3.57 5.01 -1.19
C SER A 97 -4.85 4.25 -1.60
N LEU A 98 -5.03 3.01 -1.11
CA LEU A 98 -6.28 2.26 -1.31
C LEU A 98 -7.46 2.92 -0.60
N ILE A 99 -7.26 3.49 0.59
CA ILE A 99 -8.28 4.29 1.29
C ILE A 99 -8.66 5.52 0.45
N LEU A 100 -7.68 6.29 -0.06
CA LEU A 100 -7.96 7.44 -0.91
C LEU A 100 -8.76 7.05 -2.16
N GLN A 101 -8.46 5.91 -2.78
CA GLN A 101 -9.26 5.37 -3.88
C GLN A 101 -10.70 5.06 -3.46
N ALA A 102 -10.91 4.49 -2.27
CA ALA A 102 -12.24 4.20 -1.75
C ALA A 102 -13.02 5.49 -1.43
N ILE A 103 -12.36 6.49 -0.83
CA ILE A 103 -12.94 7.82 -0.53
C ILE A 103 -13.33 8.54 -1.83
N GLU A 104 -12.49 8.53 -2.86
CA GLU A 104 -12.81 9.14 -4.17
C GLU A 104 -14.09 8.56 -4.75
N ARG A 105 -14.20 7.23 -4.76
CA ARG A 105 -15.36 6.52 -5.30
C ARG A 105 -16.61 6.80 -4.48
N TYR A 106 -16.48 6.82 -3.15
CA TYR A 106 -17.57 7.18 -2.25
C TYR A 106 -18.06 8.62 -2.51
N CYS A 107 -17.14 9.59 -2.59
CA CYS A 107 -17.45 10.98 -2.90
C CYS A 107 -18.16 11.11 -4.25
N LYS A 108 -17.70 10.39 -5.28
CA LYS A 108 -18.32 10.40 -6.61
C LYS A 108 -19.73 9.82 -6.63
N ILE A 109 -19.98 8.75 -5.88
CA ILE A 109 -21.30 8.11 -5.78
C ILE A 109 -22.30 9.00 -5.01
N ARG A 110 -21.85 9.59 -3.90
CA ARG A 110 -22.64 10.51 -3.06
C ARG A 110 -22.68 11.95 -3.59
N ARG A 111 -21.96 12.24 -4.69
CA ARG A 111 -21.79 13.58 -5.27
C ARG A 111 -21.26 14.63 -4.26
N LEU A 112 -20.39 14.20 -3.35
CA LEU A 112 -19.74 15.10 -2.39
C LEU A 112 -18.68 15.95 -3.09
N LYS A 113 -18.62 17.24 -2.74
CA LYS A 113 -17.69 18.21 -3.35
C LYS A 113 -16.26 18.16 -2.78
N LEU A 114 -15.98 17.28 -1.82
CA LEU A 114 -14.70 17.21 -1.10
C LEU A 114 -13.49 17.08 -2.05
N LEU A 115 -13.59 16.16 -3.02
CA LEU A 115 -12.54 15.86 -4.00
C LEU A 115 -12.91 16.32 -5.41
N HIS A 116 -13.62 17.45 -5.55
CA HIS A 116 -14.11 17.89 -6.85
C HIS A 116 -13.03 18.54 -7.74
N THR A 117 -12.10 19.26 -7.13
CA THR A 117 -11.04 20.01 -7.83
C THR A 117 -9.73 19.24 -7.87
N ARG A 118 -9.01 19.31 -9.00
CA ARG A 118 -7.68 18.69 -9.17
C ARG A 118 -6.65 19.13 -8.12
N THR A 119 -6.68 20.40 -7.70
CA THR A 119 -5.75 20.92 -6.69
C THR A 119 -5.93 20.23 -5.35
N ARG A 120 -7.18 20.11 -4.86
CA ARG A 120 -7.48 19.38 -3.62
C ARG A 120 -7.08 17.91 -3.72
N GLN A 121 -7.42 17.28 -4.84
CA GLN A 121 -7.06 15.90 -5.15
C GLN A 121 -5.55 15.64 -5.03
N LEU A 122 -4.71 16.49 -5.63
CA LEU A 122 -3.25 16.41 -5.51
C LEU A 122 -2.78 16.72 -4.09
N CYS A 123 -3.38 17.70 -3.42
CA CYS A 123 -3.07 18.03 -2.03
C CYS A 123 -3.31 16.82 -1.09
N PHE A 124 -4.41 16.06 -1.26
CA PHE A 124 -4.65 14.85 -0.48
C PHE A 124 -3.57 13.77 -0.72
N ILE A 125 -3.10 13.60 -1.95
CA ILE A 125 -1.99 12.66 -2.26
C ILE A 125 -0.71 13.13 -1.57
N LEU A 126 -0.37 14.42 -1.65
CA LEU A 126 0.83 14.96 -1.01
C LEU A 126 0.77 14.86 0.52
N LEU A 127 -0.40 15.14 1.12
CA LEU A 127 -0.61 14.98 2.55
C LEU A 127 -0.49 13.51 2.98
N GLN A 128 -1.02 12.59 2.18
CA GLN A 128 -0.85 11.15 2.39
C GLN A 128 0.65 10.78 2.38
N TRP A 129 1.42 11.22 1.39
CA TRP A 129 2.86 10.95 1.35
C TRP A 129 3.59 11.51 2.57
N LEU A 130 3.32 12.76 2.93
CA LEU A 130 3.92 13.37 4.10
C LEU A 130 3.59 12.57 5.36
N PHE A 131 2.33 12.18 5.55
CA PHE A 131 1.91 11.34 6.67
C PHE A 131 2.65 10.00 6.69
N ASP A 132 2.72 9.30 5.56
CA ASP A 132 3.28 7.94 5.45
C ASP A 132 4.77 7.88 5.75
N PHE A 133 5.53 8.91 5.36
CA PHE A 133 6.95 8.98 5.70
C PHE A 133 7.17 9.52 7.12
N THR A 134 6.37 10.48 7.57
CA THR A 134 6.58 11.10 8.89
C THR A 134 6.15 10.20 10.04
N PHE A 135 5.11 9.37 9.91
CA PHE A 135 4.63 8.56 11.04
C PHE A 135 5.61 7.45 11.45
N VAL A 136 6.46 6.99 10.54
CA VAL A 136 7.51 5.97 10.80
C VAL A 136 8.75 6.61 11.44
N LEU A 137 8.94 7.93 11.25
CA LEU A 137 10.11 8.67 11.71
C LEU A 137 10.40 8.53 13.22
N PRO A 138 9.40 8.56 14.13
CA PRO A 138 9.65 8.32 15.56
C PRO A 138 10.27 6.95 15.83
N VAL A 139 9.80 5.89 15.16
CA VAL A 139 10.36 4.54 15.34
C VAL A 139 11.79 4.47 14.81
N PHE A 140 12.05 5.11 13.67
CA PHE A 140 13.40 5.23 13.12
C PHE A 140 14.34 5.99 14.07
N ALA A 141 13.92 7.13 14.60
CA ALA A 141 14.71 7.99 15.49
C ALA A 141 15.06 7.31 16.83
N THR A 142 14.20 6.40 17.32
CA THR A 142 14.50 5.63 18.54
C THR A 142 15.58 4.56 18.36
N GLY A 143 16.07 4.32 17.13
CA GLY A 143 17.08 3.31 16.86
C GLY A 143 16.59 1.86 17.03
N ASN A 144 15.27 1.64 17.09
CA ASN A 144 14.67 0.33 17.28
C ASN A 144 14.51 -0.48 15.98
N MET A 145 14.89 0.09 14.84
CA MET A 145 14.98 -0.63 13.57
C MET A 145 16.34 -1.32 13.46
N LYS A 146 16.35 -2.63 13.66
CA LYS A 146 17.59 -3.43 13.75
C LYS A 146 17.45 -4.72 12.96
N LYS A 147 18.59 -5.36 12.73
CA LYS A 147 18.66 -6.67 12.11
C LYS A 147 18.13 -7.71 13.08
N LEU A 148 17.14 -8.50 12.67
CA LEU A 148 16.71 -9.72 13.36
C LEU A 148 17.78 -10.79 13.20
N THR A 149 18.12 -11.43 14.32
CA THR A 149 19.18 -12.44 14.40
C THR A 149 18.85 -13.73 13.65
N ILE A 150 17.56 -14.04 13.46
CA ILE A 150 17.12 -15.33 12.91
C ILE A 150 17.15 -15.33 11.36
N ASP A 151 16.76 -14.23 10.72
CA ASP A 151 16.53 -14.20 9.27
C ASP A 151 17.38 -13.17 8.51
N ASN A 152 18.33 -12.51 9.19
CA ASN A 152 19.08 -11.37 8.64
C ASN A 152 18.17 -10.23 8.11
N LEU A 153 16.89 -10.22 8.51
CA LEU A 153 15.86 -9.26 8.14
C LEU A 153 16.01 -7.96 8.91
N CYS A 154 15.84 -6.84 8.23
CA CYS A 154 15.83 -5.52 8.85
C CYS A 154 14.40 -5.13 9.21
N PHE A 155 14.11 -5.08 10.51
CA PHE A 155 12.76 -4.85 11.00
C PHE A 155 12.78 -4.11 12.34
N VAL A 156 11.59 -3.76 12.83
CA VAL A 156 11.44 -3.18 14.16
C VAL A 156 11.68 -4.25 15.21
N SER A 157 12.45 -3.92 16.23
CA SER A 157 12.76 -4.83 17.33
C SER A 157 11.49 -5.27 18.04
N LEU A 158 11.30 -6.59 18.13
CA LEU A 158 10.16 -7.19 18.85
C LEU A 158 10.21 -6.94 20.36
N ASN A 159 11.36 -6.53 20.90
CA ASN A 159 11.50 -6.13 22.30
C ASN A 159 10.73 -4.84 22.62
N THR A 160 10.35 -4.06 21.61
CA THR A 160 9.55 -2.84 21.73
C THR A 160 8.13 -3.06 21.23
N ILE A 161 7.40 -3.94 21.91
CA ILE A 161 6.00 -4.32 21.59
C ILE A 161 5.10 -3.09 21.31
N PRO A 162 5.14 -1.99 22.09
CA PRO A 162 4.31 -0.82 21.81
C PRO A 162 4.56 -0.18 20.43
N LEU A 163 5.83 -0.17 19.96
CA LEU A 163 6.18 0.39 18.65
C LEU A 163 5.68 -0.49 17.50
N VAL A 164 5.68 -1.82 17.70
CA VAL A 164 5.11 -2.77 16.75
C VAL A 164 3.60 -2.54 16.62
N PHE A 165 2.88 -2.42 17.75
CA PHE A 165 1.45 -2.12 17.73
C PHE A 165 1.13 -0.74 17.16
N TYR A 166 1.97 0.27 17.41
CA TYR A 166 1.83 1.59 16.81
C TYR A 166 1.92 1.52 15.27
N LEU A 167 2.95 0.86 14.74
CA LEU A 167 3.13 0.72 13.29
C LEU A 167 2.01 -0.11 12.67
N ALA A 168 1.70 -1.29 13.22
CA ALA A 168 0.64 -2.15 12.72
C ALA A 168 -0.74 -1.48 12.84
N GLY A 169 -0.96 -0.75 13.93
CA GLY A 169 -2.18 -0.02 14.21
C GLY A 169 -2.45 1.06 13.16
N ILE A 170 -1.46 1.90 12.87
CA ILE A 170 -1.61 3.00 11.90
C ILE A 170 -1.65 2.47 10.47
N SER A 171 -0.70 1.60 10.10
CA SER A 171 -0.57 1.14 8.70
C SER A 171 -1.68 0.18 8.28
N PHE A 172 -2.07 -0.76 9.15
CA PHE A 172 -2.98 -1.85 8.80
C PHE A 172 -4.35 -1.72 9.48
N LEU A 173 -4.41 -1.72 10.82
CA LEU A 173 -5.70 -1.80 11.54
C LEU A 173 -6.59 -0.58 11.26
N LEU A 174 -6.03 0.62 11.32
CA LEU A 174 -6.75 1.85 11.02
C LEU A 174 -7.23 1.85 9.56
N SER A 175 -6.36 1.42 8.65
CA SER A 175 -6.68 1.31 7.24
C SER A 175 -7.85 0.36 6.97
N ASP A 176 -7.85 -0.81 7.60
CA ASP A 176 -8.90 -1.81 7.45
C ASP A 176 -10.24 -1.32 8.04
N ILE A 177 -10.21 -0.71 9.22
CA ILE A 177 -11.40 -0.12 9.84
C ILE A 177 -12.02 0.94 8.93
N ILE A 178 -11.21 1.88 8.42
CA ILE A 178 -11.68 2.95 7.54
C ILE A 178 -12.25 2.37 6.24
N LEU A 179 -11.54 1.44 5.61
CA LEU A 179 -11.96 0.83 4.36
C LEU A 179 -13.26 0.04 4.53
N SER A 180 -13.38 -0.71 5.62
CA SER A 180 -14.57 -1.45 6.01
C SER A 180 -15.77 -0.53 6.27
N ILE A 181 -15.55 0.64 6.90
CA ILE A 181 -16.60 1.65 7.09
C ILE A 181 -17.06 2.20 5.74
N ILE A 182 -16.13 2.61 4.87
CA ILE A 182 -16.45 3.14 3.54
C ILE A 182 -17.23 2.10 2.72
N TYR A 183 -16.80 0.85 2.73
CA TYR A 183 -17.48 -0.24 2.05
C TYR A 183 -18.92 -0.41 2.55
N ARG A 184 -19.12 -0.48 3.88
CA ARG A 184 -20.45 -0.61 4.47
C ARG A 184 -21.36 0.57 4.13
N LEU A 185 -20.86 1.80 4.19
CA LEU A 185 -21.61 3.01 3.81
C LEU A 185 -22.01 2.99 2.33
N LEU A 186 -21.13 2.52 1.47
CA LEU A 186 -21.37 2.44 0.02
C LEU A 186 -22.39 1.35 -0.33
N VAL A 187 -22.31 0.18 0.32
CA VAL A 187 -23.31 -0.89 0.19
C VAL A 187 -24.69 -0.40 0.62
N ARG A 188 -24.80 0.25 1.78
CA ARG A 188 -26.07 0.82 2.29
C ARG A 188 -26.66 1.81 1.28
N TYR A 189 -25.84 2.75 0.81
CA TYR A 189 -26.30 3.75 -0.16
C TYR A 189 -26.76 3.13 -1.48
N VAL A 190 -26.00 2.18 -2.04
CA VAL A 190 -26.38 1.54 -3.30
C VAL A 190 -27.69 0.77 -3.13
N ARG A 191 -27.91 0.10 -2.00
CA ARG A 191 -29.19 -0.57 -1.71
C ARG A 191 -30.36 0.43 -1.68
N GLU A 192 -30.23 1.51 -0.92
CA GLU A 192 -31.26 2.57 -0.80
C GLU A 192 -31.61 3.22 -2.14
N VAL A 193 -30.59 3.52 -2.95
CA VAL A 193 -30.77 4.26 -4.22
C VAL A 193 -31.14 3.34 -5.38
N SER A 194 -30.75 2.06 -5.35
CA SER A 194 -31.08 1.10 -6.42
C SER A 194 -32.58 0.88 -6.63
N LEU A 195 -33.39 1.21 -5.62
CA LEU A 195 -34.85 1.13 -5.68
C LEU A 195 -35.50 2.36 -6.34
N ARG A 196 -34.77 3.47 -6.51
CA ARG A 196 -35.36 4.79 -6.87
C ARG A 196 -34.80 5.41 -8.15
N VAL A 197 -33.85 4.77 -8.84
CA VAL A 197 -33.09 5.42 -9.93
C VAL A 197 -33.05 4.59 -11.21
N ASN A 198 -33.12 5.28 -12.35
CA ASN A 198 -33.00 4.75 -13.71
C ASN A 198 -31.80 3.80 -13.90
N GLY A 199 -31.98 2.79 -14.77
CA GLY A 199 -31.06 1.68 -15.00
C GLY A 199 -29.61 2.08 -15.27
N ASN A 200 -29.36 3.14 -16.06
CA ASN A 200 -27.99 3.57 -16.38
C ASN A 200 -27.18 4.07 -15.17
N HIS A 201 -27.84 4.76 -14.23
CA HIS A 201 -27.17 5.22 -13.01
C HIS A 201 -26.92 4.04 -12.07
N ARG A 202 -27.87 3.10 -12.00
CA ARG A 202 -27.73 1.84 -11.25
C ARG A 202 -26.53 1.03 -11.71
N ILE A 203 -26.32 0.86 -13.02
CA ILE A 203 -25.16 0.15 -13.60
C ILE A 203 -23.85 0.84 -13.20
N LYS A 204 -23.79 2.17 -13.29
CA LYS A 204 -22.60 2.94 -12.89
C LYS A 204 -22.28 2.81 -11.39
N MET A 205 -23.31 2.83 -10.54
CA MET A 205 -23.16 2.61 -9.10
C MET A 205 -22.68 1.20 -8.78
N GLN A 206 -23.25 0.17 -9.41
CA GLN A 206 -22.82 -1.22 -9.25
C GLN A 206 -21.35 -1.41 -9.66
N ARG A 207 -20.91 -0.81 -10.77
CA ARG A 207 -19.50 -0.87 -11.20
C ARG A 207 -18.55 -0.28 -10.15
N ASN A 208 -18.91 0.87 -9.56
CA ASN A 208 -18.07 1.47 -8.51
C ASN A 208 -18.08 0.63 -7.22
N LEU A 209 -19.22 0.06 -6.83
CA LEU A 209 -19.32 -0.87 -5.70
C LEU A 209 -18.45 -2.11 -5.91
N THR A 210 -18.48 -2.71 -7.10
CA THR A 210 -17.62 -3.86 -7.44
C THR A 210 -16.15 -3.47 -7.36
N MET A 211 -15.77 -2.26 -7.78
CA MET A 211 -14.39 -1.80 -7.63
C MET A 211 -13.99 -1.59 -6.16
N VAL A 212 -14.85 -0.99 -5.32
CA VAL A 212 -14.55 -0.87 -3.88
C VAL A 212 -14.50 -2.25 -3.21
N ARG A 213 -15.38 -3.19 -3.58
CA ARG A 213 -15.29 -4.58 -3.12
C ARG A 213 -13.95 -5.21 -3.50
N ARG A 214 -13.46 -4.98 -4.73
CA ARG A 214 -12.14 -5.45 -5.15
C ARG A 214 -11.02 -4.78 -4.35
N ILE A 215 -11.11 -3.48 -4.05
CA ILE A 215 -10.15 -2.79 -3.18
C ILE A 215 -10.13 -3.43 -1.78
N VAL A 216 -11.29 -3.72 -1.20
CA VAL A 216 -11.41 -4.43 0.10
C VAL A 216 -10.79 -5.81 0.03
N LEU A 217 -11.07 -6.59 -1.02
CA LEU A 217 -10.48 -7.91 -1.20
C LEU A 217 -8.96 -7.86 -1.35
N ILE A 218 -8.45 -6.92 -2.15
CA ILE A 218 -7.02 -6.68 -2.32
C ILE A 218 -6.38 -6.29 -0.99
N HIS A 219 -7.04 -5.44 -0.20
CA HIS A 219 -6.56 -5.01 1.11
C HIS A 219 -6.49 -6.14 2.13
N ILE A 220 -7.47 -7.04 2.16
CA ILE A 220 -7.48 -8.21 3.05
C ILE A 220 -6.42 -9.25 2.64
N GLN A 221 -6.02 -9.27 1.36
CA GLN A 221 -5.05 -10.23 0.82
C GLN A 221 -3.60 -9.72 0.85
N LEU A 222 -3.39 -8.42 1.09
CA LEU A 222 -2.08 -7.76 1.26
C LEU A 222 -1.60 -7.86 2.70
#